data_AF-A0A3M9X1I6-F1
#
_entry.id   AF-A0A3M9X1I6-F1
#
_cell.length_a   1.000
_cell.length_b   1.000
_cell.length_c   1.000
_cell.angle_alpha   90.00
_cell.angle_beta   90.00
_cell.angle_gamma   90.00
#
_symmetry.space_group_name_H-M   'P 1'
#
loop_
_entity.id
_entity.type
_entity.pdbx_description
1 polymer ?
#
loop_
_entity_poly.entity_id
_entity_poly.type
_entity_poly.pdbx_seq_one_letter_code
_entity_poly.pdbx_strand_id
1 'polypeptide(L)'
;MTRLSIAEELESAADRVADISRPDLQIILRRAALMLRNLAGVPLDPATEDALNSIAAEMKVGRSDLIQIVLREWLETNAYLPVRQLDEDSETDGSA
;
A
#
# COMPACT_ATOMS: atom_id res chain seq x y z
N MET A 1 -17.32 -7.11 2.85
CA MET A 1 -16.22 -7.84 3.50
C MET A 1 -15.06 -6.87 3.67
N THR A 2 -14.77 -6.47 4.90
CA THR A 2 -13.70 -5.51 5.24
C THR A 2 -12.42 -6.26 5.61
N ARG A 3 -11.28 -5.57 5.59
CA ARG A 3 -9.99 -6.14 6.05
C ARG A 3 -10.10 -6.71 7.46
N LEU A 4 -10.74 -5.95 8.35
CA LEU A 4 -11.00 -6.36 9.73
C LEU A 4 -11.81 -7.67 9.79
N SER A 5 -12.90 -7.78 9.01
CA SER A 5 -13.72 -8.99 9.02
C SER A 5 -13.00 -10.25 8.51
N ILE A 6 -12.05 -10.12 7.56
CA ILE A 6 -11.24 -11.28 7.13
C ILE A 6 -10.19 -11.63 8.17
N ALA A 7 -9.58 -10.62 8.82
CA ALA A 7 -8.62 -10.87 9.88
C ALA A 7 -9.28 -11.63 11.06
N GLU A 8 -10.46 -11.20 11.49
CA GLU A 8 -11.25 -11.88 12.53
C GLU A 8 -11.65 -13.30 12.10
N GLU A 9 -12.06 -13.50 10.84
CA GLU A 9 -12.40 -14.83 10.30
C GLU A 9 -11.16 -15.76 10.27
N LEU A 10 -9.98 -15.24 9.94
CA LEU A 10 -8.72 -15.99 9.95
C LEU A 10 -8.26 -16.34 11.37
N GLU A 11 -8.34 -15.40 12.30
CA GLU A 11 -7.97 -15.60 13.71
C GLU A 11 -8.89 -16.64 14.36
N SER A 12 -10.21 -16.52 14.16
CA SER A 12 -11.16 -17.53 14.62
C SER A 12 -10.94 -18.91 13.98
N ALA A 13 -10.56 -18.96 12.69
CA ALA A 13 -10.23 -20.22 12.03
C ALA A 13 -8.93 -20.84 12.58
N ALA A 14 -7.95 -20.01 12.95
CA ALA A 14 -6.69 -20.47 13.54
C ALA A 14 -6.90 -21.04 14.95
N ASP A 15 -7.70 -20.38 15.80
CA ASP A 15 -8.05 -20.85 17.15
C ASP A 15 -8.74 -22.22 17.13
N ARG A 16 -9.41 -22.54 16.01
CA ARG A 16 -10.28 -23.72 15.86
C ARG A 16 -9.79 -24.64 14.75
N VAL A 17 -8.51 -24.58 14.39
CA VAL A 17 -7.95 -25.24 13.20
C VAL A 17 -8.09 -26.77 13.23
N ALA A 18 -8.18 -27.37 14.42
CA ALA A 18 -8.42 -28.80 14.59
C ALA A 18 -9.88 -29.20 14.35
N ASP A 19 -10.83 -28.28 14.57
CA ASP A 19 -12.27 -28.52 14.50
C ASP A 19 -12.90 -28.06 13.18
N ILE A 20 -12.20 -27.22 12.42
CA ILE A 20 -12.66 -26.72 11.11
C ILE A 20 -12.51 -27.80 10.02
N SER A 21 -13.52 -27.91 9.16
CA SER A 21 -13.43 -28.82 8.02
C SER A 21 -12.38 -28.34 7.02
N ARG A 22 -11.66 -29.28 6.38
CA ARG A 22 -10.69 -28.94 5.33
C ARG A 22 -11.31 -28.11 4.18
N PRO A 23 -12.54 -28.39 3.69
CA PRO A 23 -13.20 -27.53 2.71
C PRO A 23 -13.41 -26.09 3.19
N ASP A 24 -13.88 -25.90 4.43
CA ASP A 24 -14.14 -24.56 4.98
C ASP A 24 -12.85 -23.75 5.12
N LEU A 25 -11.79 -24.39 5.62
CA LEU A 25 -10.47 -23.76 5.72
C LEU A 25 -9.94 -23.34 4.34
N GLN A 26 -10.09 -24.18 3.30
CA GLN A 26 -9.70 -23.80 1.94
C GLN A 26 -10.45 -22.57 1.44
N ILE A 27 -11.73 -22.45 1.75
CA ILE A 27 -12.54 -21.31 1.32
C ILE A 27 -12.04 -20.03 2.02
N ILE A 28 -11.82 -20.07 3.33
CA ILE A 28 -11.31 -18.92 4.12
C ILE A 28 -9.95 -18.47 3.57
N LEU A 29 -9.03 -19.40 3.37
CA LEU A 29 -7.68 -19.09 2.85
C LEU A 29 -7.72 -18.50 1.43
N ARG A 30 -8.60 -19.01 0.54
CA ARG A 30 -8.77 -18.43 -0.80
C ARG A 30 -9.31 -17.00 -0.72
N ARG A 31 -10.31 -16.74 0.14
CA ARG A 31 -10.86 -15.39 0.33
C ARG A 31 -9.80 -14.42 0.86
N ALA A 32 -9.01 -14.85 1.84
CA ALA A 32 -7.88 -14.07 2.37
C ALA A 32 -6.84 -13.76 1.27
N ALA A 33 -6.42 -14.78 0.50
CA ALA A 33 -5.47 -14.61 -0.58
C ALA A 33 -5.97 -13.64 -1.67
N LEU A 34 -7.26 -13.72 -2.03
CA LEU A 34 -7.88 -12.77 -2.97
C LEU A 34 -7.85 -11.34 -2.43
N MET A 35 -8.18 -11.13 -1.15
CA MET A 35 -8.13 -9.81 -0.52
C MET A 35 -6.69 -9.26 -0.48
N LEU A 36 -5.71 -10.08 -0.12
CA LEU A 36 -4.29 -9.69 -0.08
C LEU A 36 -3.74 -9.37 -1.47
N ARG A 37 -4.10 -10.15 -2.50
CA ARG A 37 -3.70 -9.85 -3.89
C ARG A 37 -4.34 -8.56 -4.40
N ASN A 38 -5.59 -8.30 -4.01
CA ASN A 38 -6.30 -7.08 -4.38
C ASN A 38 -5.93 -5.90 -3.46
N LEU A 39 -4.96 -6.07 -2.57
CA LEU A 39 -4.44 -5.02 -1.73
C LEU A 39 -3.58 -4.11 -2.62
N ALA A 40 -4.24 -3.14 -3.26
CA ALA A 40 -3.61 -2.09 -4.05
C ALA A 40 -2.81 -1.17 -3.11
N GLY A 41 -1.64 -1.62 -2.68
CA GLY A 41 -0.61 -0.78 -2.10
C GLY A 41 0.31 -0.30 -3.20
N VAL A 42 0.83 0.92 -3.07
CA VAL A 42 2.02 1.33 -3.82
C VAL A 42 3.18 0.56 -3.20
N PRO A 43 3.91 -0.29 -3.94
CA PRO A 43 5.10 -0.94 -3.41
C PRO A 43 6.12 0.16 -3.09
N LEU A 44 6.58 0.19 -1.84
CA LEU A 44 7.63 1.08 -1.37
C LEU A 44 8.88 0.24 -1.13
N ASP A 45 10.05 0.83 -1.33
CA ASP A 45 11.28 0.16 -0.92
C ASP A 45 11.34 0.03 0.61
N PRO A 46 12.06 -0.96 1.14
CA PRO A 46 12.07 -1.23 2.59
C PRO A 46 12.50 -0.03 3.44
N ALA A 47 13.45 0.79 2.97
CA ALA A 47 13.92 1.94 3.74
C ALA A 47 12.83 3.02 3.84
N THR A 48 12.07 3.24 2.76
CA THR A 48 10.91 4.13 2.76
C THR A 48 9.79 3.60 3.65
N GLU A 49 9.53 2.29 3.65
CA GLU A 49 8.54 1.69 4.56
C GLU A 49 8.90 1.90 6.03
N ASP A 50 10.16 1.64 6.39
CA ASP A 50 10.66 1.80 7.76
C ASP A 50 10.57 3.26 8.21
N ALA A 51 11.00 4.21 7.36
CA ALA A 51 10.90 5.64 7.65
C ALA A 51 9.44 6.07 7.89
N LEU A 52 8.51 5.64 7.04
CA LEU A 52 7.09 5.93 7.22
C LEU A 52 6.52 5.31 8.51
N ASN A 53 6.93 4.09 8.85
CA ASN A 53 6.51 3.45 10.10
C ASN A 53 7.03 4.21 11.33
N SER A 54 8.30 4.63 11.32
CA SER A 54 8.91 5.40 12.42
C SER A 54 8.22 6.75 12.61
N ILE A 55 8.00 7.49 11.53
CA ILE A 55 7.33 8.81 11.59
C ILE A 55 5.87 8.66 12.03
N ALA A 56 5.16 7.66 11.53
CA ALA A 56 3.77 7.42 11.93
C ALA A 56 3.67 7.12 13.43
N ALA A 57 4.61 6.34 13.97
CA ALA A 57 4.70 6.05 15.40
C ALA A 57 5.00 7.32 16.22
N GLU A 58 5.92 8.17 15.78
CA GLU A 58 6.25 9.45 16.43
C GLU A 58 5.05 10.39 16.45
N MET A 59 4.35 10.50 15.34
CA MET A 59 3.15 11.34 15.19
C MET A 59 1.90 10.73 15.84
N LYS A 60 1.95 9.47 16.29
CA LYS A 60 0.82 8.70 16.85
C LYS A 60 -0.38 8.62 15.89
N VAL A 61 -0.11 8.45 14.59
CA VAL A 61 -1.13 8.30 13.55
C VAL A 61 -0.96 6.96 12.82
N GLY A 62 -1.99 6.52 12.10
CA GLY A 62 -1.87 5.35 11.24
C GLY A 62 -0.95 5.64 10.05
N ARG A 63 -0.19 4.63 9.58
CA ARG A 63 0.66 4.76 8.39
C ARG A 63 -0.12 5.24 7.16
N SER A 64 -1.34 4.73 6.97
CA SER A 64 -2.22 5.17 5.88
C SER A 64 -2.62 6.64 6.00
N ASP A 65 -2.77 7.15 7.22
CA ASP A 65 -3.11 8.55 7.47
C ASP A 65 -1.89 9.43 7.21
N LEU A 66 -0.71 9.02 7.67
CA LEU A 66 0.55 9.69 7.37
C LEU A 66 0.78 9.81 5.86
N ILE A 67 0.59 8.72 5.11
CA ILE A 67 0.73 8.72 3.64
C ILE A 67 -0.24 9.74 3.01
N GLN A 68 -1.48 9.82 3.48
CA GLN A 68 -2.45 10.81 2.98
C GLN A 68 -2.05 12.24 3.31
N ILE A 69 -1.52 12.49 4.51
CA ILE A 69 -1.03 13.81 4.93
C ILE A 69 0.13 14.23 4.01
N VAL A 70 1.16 13.39 3.90
CA VAL A 70 2.35 13.68 3.09
C VAL A 70 2.00 13.89 1.63
N LEU A 71 1.15 13.04 1.04
CA LEU A 71 0.75 13.19 -0.36
C LEU A 71 -0.07 14.46 -0.60
N ARG A 72 -0.97 14.82 0.33
CA ARG A 72 -1.75 16.06 0.25
C ARG A 72 -0.82 17.28 0.30
N GLU A 73 0.04 17.35 1.30
CA GLU A 73 0.97 18.46 1.48
C GLU A 73 1.93 18.59 0.29
N TRP A 74 2.44 17.46 -0.19
CA TRP A 74 3.27 17.43 -1.39
C TRP A 74 2.51 17.96 -2.59
N LEU A 75 1.28 17.50 -2.85
CA LEU A 75 0.46 17.98 -3.97
C LEU A 75 0.13 19.47 -3.83
N GLU A 76 -0.27 19.96 -2.66
CA GLU A 76 -0.57 21.39 -2.44
C GLU A 76 0.68 22.26 -2.67
N THR A 77 1.87 21.76 -2.31
CA THR A 77 3.14 22.47 -2.45
C THR A 77 3.78 22.29 -3.84
N ASN A 78 3.40 21.27 -4.61
CA ASN A 78 4.08 20.90 -5.86
C ASN A 78 3.15 20.79 -7.07
N ALA A 79 1.82 20.98 -6.93
CA ALA A 79 0.83 20.87 -8.02
C ALA A 79 1.02 21.88 -9.17
N TYR A 80 1.89 22.87 -8.99
CA TYR A 80 2.27 23.85 -10.01
C TYR A 80 3.56 23.49 -10.74
N LEU A 81 4.22 22.37 -10.43
CA LEU A 81 5.33 21.90 -11.24
C LEU A 81 4.75 21.32 -12.54
N PRO A 82 5.12 21.86 -13.72
CA PRO A 82 4.86 21.15 -14.97
C PRO A 82 5.49 19.77 -14.82
N VAL A 83 4.69 18.71 -14.90
CA VAL A 83 5.19 17.37 -15.18
C VAL A 83 5.94 17.55 -16.49
N ARG A 84 7.27 17.67 -16.38
CA ARG A 84 8.16 18.10 -17.46
C ARG A 84 7.67 17.50 -18.78
N GLN A 85 7.48 18.35 -19.79
CA GLN A 85 7.62 17.98 -21.18
C GLN A 85 8.99 17.28 -21.30
N LEU A 86 9.02 15.97 -21.10
CA LEU A 86 10.24 15.15 -21.04
C LEU A 86 10.60 14.60 -22.42
N ASP A 87 10.18 15.23 -23.52
CA ASP A 87 10.59 14.76 -24.85
C ASP A 87 10.49 15.80 -25.99
N GLU A 88 10.71 17.09 -25.71
CA GLU A 88 10.85 18.09 -26.77
C GLU A 88 12.07 18.96 -26.47
N ASP A 89 13.26 18.42 -26.74
CA ASP A 89 14.43 19.15 -27.28
C ASP A 89 15.66 18.22 -27.25
N SER A 90 15.64 17.20 -28.11
CA SER A 90 16.87 16.59 -28.63
C SER A 90 17.04 16.97 -30.09
N GLU A 91 17.02 18.26 -30.39
CA GLU A 91 17.56 18.78 -31.64
C GLU A 91 18.99 19.26 -31.38
N THR A 92 19.95 18.31 -31.40
CA THR A 92 21.36 18.68 -31.53
C THR A 92 21.64 18.95 -33.01
N ASP A 93 21.48 20.20 -33.45
CA ASP A 93 22.11 20.66 -34.68
C ASP A 93 23.62 20.85 -34.41
N GLY A 94 24.35 19.74 -34.49
CA GLY A 94 25.80 19.70 -34.37
C GLY A 94 26.43 19.79 -35.76
N SER A 95 26.74 20.99 -36.22
CA SER A 95 27.71 21.20 -37.30
C SER A 95 29.07 21.57 -36.69
N ALA A 96 30.03 20.64 -36.79
CA ALA A 96 31.45 20.86 -36.50
C ALA A 96 32.29 20.06 -37.50
#